data_AF-A0A6B3LUV8-F1
#
_entry.id   AF-A0A6B3LUV8-F1
#
_cell.length_a   1.000
_cell.length_b   1.000
_cell.length_c   1.000
_cell.angle_alpha   90.00
_cell.angle_beta   90.00
_cell.angle_gamma   90.00
#
_symmetry.space_group_name_H-M   'P 1'
#
loop_
_entity.id
_entity.type
_entity.pdbx_description
1 polymer ?
#
loop_
_entity_poly.entity_id
_entity_poly.type
_entity_poly.pdbx_seq_one_letter_code
_entity_poly.pdbx_strand_id
1 'polypeptide(L)'
;MDLDLDDLFEDFGLPGLIIGVGAVLLAPIVGPALAKVGKPAAKAAMKTGIVFYEKSKVVVSEASEAFQDLLVESKAELAGEAAAKAIEAVSAEPSDT
;
A
#
# COMPACT_ATOMS: atom_id res chain seq x y z
N MET A 1 -11.31 17.36 -17.44
CA MET A 1 -11.55 15.99 -16.95
C MET A 1 -10.62 15.84 -15.78
N ASP A 2 -11.08 16.33 -14.64
CA ASP A 2 -10.51 15.95 -13.35
C ASP A 2 -10.92 14.49 -13.16
N LEU A 3 -9.93 13.61 -13.07
CA LEU A 3 -10.11 12.20 -12.78
C LEU A 3 -9.76 12.04 -11.32
N ASP A 4 -10.78 12.09 -10.48
CA ASP A 4 -10.62 11.89 -9.04
C ASP A 4 -10.40 10.39 -8.78
N LEU A 5 -9.37 10.09 -7.98
CA LEU A 5 -9.04 8.70 -7.64
C LEU A 5 -10.12 8.07 -6.77
N ASP A 6 -10.79 8.88 -5.96
CA ASP A 6 -11.95 8.46 -5.16
C ASP A 6 -13.11 8.04 -6.07
N ASP A 7 -13.46 8.84 -7.09
CA ASP A 7 -14.48 8.44 -8.09
C ASP A 7 -14.08 7.17 -8.84
N LEU A 8 -12.79 7.00 -9.18
CA LEU A 8 -12.33 5.79 -9.86
C LEU A 8 -12.41 4.54 -8.95
N PHE A 9 -12.25 4.70 -7.63
CA PHE A 9 -12.41 3.61 -6.67
C PHE A 9 -13.87 3.36 -6.32
N GLU A 10 -14.72 4.40 -6.28
CA GLU A 10 -16.11 4.33 -5.85
C GLU A 10 -17.05 3.93 -7.00
N ASP A 11 -16.82 4.42 -8.23
CA ASP A 11 -17.57 4.00 -9.43
C ASP A 11 -17.06 2.67 -10.01
N PHE A 12 -15.75 2.41 -9.98
CA PHE A 12 -15.18 1.24 -10.65
C PHE A 12 -14.64 0.16 -9.72
N GLY A 13 -14.41 0.43 -8.43
CA GLY A 13 -13.91 -0.58 -7.48
C GLY A 13 -12.66 -1.33 -7.97
N LEU A 14 -12.55 -2.61 -7.62
CA LEU A 14 -11.51 -3.51 -8.13
C LEU A 14 -11.38 -3.50 -9.68
N PRO A 15 -12.47 -3.44 -10.47
CA PRO A 15 -12.39 -3.21 -11.92
C PRO A 15 -11.61 -1.95 -12.32
N GLY A 16 -11.76 -0.84 -11.61
CA GLY A 16 -11.06 0.43 -11.87
C GLY A 16 -9.55 0.31 -11.69
N LEU A 17 -9.13 -0.40 -10.65
CA LEU A 17 -7.73 -0.70 -10.41
C LEU A 17 -7.12 -1.54 -11.55
N ILE A 18 -7.83 -2.57 -12.01
CA ILE A 18 -7.38 -3.43 -13.11
C ILE A 18 -7.23 -2.62 -14.40
N ILE A 19 -8.19 -1.75 -14.70
CA ILE A 19 -8.14 -0.87 -15.88
C ILE A 19 -6.96 0.10 -15.75
N GLY A 20 -6.76 0.71 -14.59
CA GLY A 20 -5.63 1.61 -14.32
C GLY A 20 -4.28 0.94 -14.54
N VAL A 21 -4.08 -0.26 -13.99
CA VAL A 21 -2.86 -1.05 -14.19
C VAL A 21 -2.70 -1.45 -15.66
N GLY A 22 -3.76 -1.90 -16.31
CA GLY A 22 -3.75 -2.24 -17.74
C GLY A 22 -3.38 -1.05 -18.62
N ALA A 23 -3.87 0.14 -18.31
CA ALA A 23 -3.55 1.37 -19.02
C ALA A 23 -2.06 1.73 -18.90
N VAL A 24 -1.45 1.57 -17.72
CA VAL A 24 0.00 1.81 -17.52
C VAL A 24 0.84 0.83 -18.34
N LEU A 25 0.45 -0.45 -18.40
CA LEU A 25 1.17 -1.47 -19.18
C LEU A 25 1.07 -1.24 -20.69
N LEU A 26 -0.08 -0.73 -21.17
CA LEU A 26 -0.31 -0.43 -22.58
C LEU A 26 0.19 0.97 -23.00
N ALA A 27 0.55 1.83 -22.04
CA ALA A 27 1.07 3.17 -22.28
C ALA A 27 2.21 3.27 -23.32
N PRO A 28 3.23 2.38 -23.38
CA PRO A 28 4.27 2.48 -24.42
C PRO A 28 3.77 2.17 -25.83
N ILE A 29 2.68 1.42 -25.97
CA ILE A 29 2.10 1.03 -27.27
C ILE A 29 1.19 2.15 -27.80
N VAL A 30 0.33 2.70 -26.93
CA VAL A 30 -0.65 3.72 -27.31
C VAL A 30 -0.09 5.14 -27.16
N GLY A 31 0.91 5.32 -26.30
CA GLY A 31 1.58 6.58 -25.97
C GLY A 31 2.18 7.32 -27.16
N PRO A 32 2.89 6.68 -28.12
CA PRO A 32 3.44 7.36 -29.30
C PRO A 32 2.37 7.99 -30.20
N ALA A 33 1.19 7.38 -30.27
CA ALA A 33 0.05 7.91 -31.03
C ALA A 33 -0.56 9.14 -30.32
N LEU A 34 -0.64 9.10 -28.98
CA LEU A 34 -1.16 10.19 -28.16
C LEU A 34 -0.13 11.31 -27.92
N ALA A 35 1.17 11.05 -28.09
CA ALA A 35 2.26 11.99 -27.78
C ALA A 35 2.20 13.29 -28.60
N LYS A 36 1.61 13.26 -29.80
CA LYS A 36 1.52 14.44 -30.69
C LYS A 36 0.45 15.45 -30.25
N VAL A 37 -0.60 14.99 -29.57
CA VAL A 37 -1.74 15.82 -29.11
C VAL A 37 -1.77 15.98 -27.58
N GLY A 38 -1.23 15.01 -26.84
CA GLY A 38 -1.22 14.95 -25.39
C GLY A 38 0.03 15.54 -24.72
N LYS A 39 1.00 16.08 -25.47
CA LYS A 39 2.24 16.66 -24.93
C LYS A 39 2.05 17.61 -23.74
N PRO A 40 1.10 18.58 -23.74
CA PRO A 40 0.87 19.43 -22.57
C PRO A 40 0.30 18.64 -21.38
N ALA A 41 -0.61 17.70 -21.61
CA ALA A 41 -1.16 16.83 -20.57
C ALA A 41 -0.08 15.93 -19.95
N ALA A 42 0.77 15.32 -20.76
CA ALA A 42 1.91 14.53 -20.30
C ALA A 42 2.90 15.38 -19.47
N LYS A 43 3.16 16.62 -19.89
CA LYS A 43 4.03 17.54 -19.16
C LYS A 43 3.43 17.96 -17.81
N ALA A 44 2.11 18.20 -17.78
CA ALA A 44 1.37 18.47 -16.55
C ALA A 44 1.39 17.25 -15.62
N ALA A 45 1.07 16.05 -16.13
CA ALA A 45 1.10 14.79 -15.38
C ALA A 45 2.50 14.51 -14.80
N MET A 46 3.57 14.72 -15.57
CA MET A 46 4.94 14.57 -15.06
C MET A 46 5.26 15.54 -13.94
N LYS A 47 4.89 16.82 -14.09
CA LYS A 47 5.13 17.83 -13.05
C LYS A 47 4.34 17.50 -11.77
N THR A 48 3.07 17.15 -11.91
CA THR A 48 2.21 16.74 -10.80
C THR A 48 2.73 15.46 -10.15
N GLY A 49 3.14 14.48 -10.96
CA GLY A 49 3.69 13.20 -10.49
C GLY A 49 4.97 13.37 -9.67
N ILE A 50 5.86 14.27 -10.07
CA ILE A 50 7.07 14.59 -9.30
C ILE A 50 6.69 15.15 -7.92
N VAL A 51 5.80 16.16 -7.89
CA VAL A 51 5.36 16.78 -6.63
C VAL A 51 4.63 15.78 -5.74
N PHE A 52 3.77 14.94 -6.33
CA PHE A 52 3.05 13.89 -5.63
C PHE A 52 4.01 12.85 -5.03
N TYR A 53 5.01 12.41 -5.79
CA TYR A 53 6.02 11.46 -5.31
C TYR A 53 6.86 12.03 -4.15
N GLU A 54 7.25 13.31 -4.22
CA GLU A 54 7.97 13.95 -3.12
C GLU A 54 7.12 14.02 -1.83
N LYS A 55 5.83 14.34 -1.97
CA LYS A 55 4.88 14.38 -0.85
C LYS A 55 4.58 12.99 -0.30
N SER A 56 4.44 12.00 -1.17
CA SER A 56 4.12 10.63 -0.74
C SER A 56 5.24 10.03 0.10
N LYS A 57 6.51 10.38 -0.14
CA LYS A 57 7.63 9.94 0.71
C LYS A 57 7.46 10.31 2.19
N VAL A 58 6.94 11.51 2.46
CA VAL A 58 6.69 11.98 3.83
C VAL A 58 5.55 11.18 4.46
N VAL A 59 4.44 11.04 3.73
CA VAL A 59 3.27 10.25 4.18
C VAL A 59 3.64 8.79 4.44
N VAL A 60 4.45 8.19 3.57
CA VAL A 60 4.95 6.81 3.74
C VAL A 60 5.87 6.69 4.94
N SER A 61 6.69 7.72 5.23
CA SER A 61 7.55 7.73 6.42
C SER A 61 6.72 7.67 7.69
N GLU A 62 5.73 8.57 7.82
CA GLU A 62 4.82 8.61 8.99
C GLU A 62 4.02 7.32 9.11
N ALA A 63 3.48 6.80 7.99
CA ALA A 63 2.76 5.54 7.98
C ALA A 63 3.67 4.35 8.36
N SER A 64 4.95 4.38 7.97
CA SER A 64 5.90 3.31 8.29
C SER A 64 6.27 3.26 9.76
N GLU A 65 6.29 4.40 10.45
CA GLU A 65 6.48 4.47 11.91
C GLU A 65 5.27 3.86 12.62
N ALA A 66 4.06 4.34 12.29
CA ALA A 66 2.82 3.78 12.85
C ALA A 66 2.67 2.28 12.57
N PHE A 67 3.05 1.83 11.36
CA PHE A 67 3.04 0.41 11.02
C PHE A 67 4.06 -0.39 11.83
N GLN A 68 5.27 0.15 12.04
CA GLN A 68 6.27 -0.50 12.89
C GLN A 68 5.81 -0.63 14.32
N ASP A 69 5.15 0.39 14.87
CA ASP A 69 4.61 0.35 16.23
C ASP A 69 3.58 -0.77 16.38
N LEU A 70 2.60 -0.85 15.46
CA LEU A 70 1.61 -1.93 15.43
C LEU A 70 2.24 -3.32 15.26
N LEU A 71 3.28 -3.41 14.43
CA LEU A 71 3.98 -4.67 14.16
C LEU A 71 4.77 -5.13 15.38
N VAL A 72 5.39 -4.21 16.13
CA VAL A 72 6.08 -4.49 17.40
C VAL A 72 5.08 -4.95 18.45
N GLU A 73 3.96 -4.24 18.60
CA GLU A 73 2.88 -4.60 19.52
C GLU A 73 2.34 -6.01 19.22
N SER A 74 1.98 -6.27 17.95
CA SER A 74 1.49 -7.59 17.54
C SER A 74 2.51 -8.71 17.77
N LYS A 75 3.81 -8.45 17.52
CA LYS A 75 4.88 -9.42 17.80
C LYS A 75 5.04 -9.68 19.30
N ALA A 76 4.93 -8.65 20.12
CA ALA A 76 5.01 -8.77 21.57
C ALA A 76 3.83 -9.57 22.12
N GLU A 77 2.62 -9.36 21.58
CA GLU A 77 1.44 -10.14 21.91
C GLU A 77 1.64 -11.62 21.56
N LEU A 78 2.02 -11.95 20.33
CA LEU A 78 2.27 -13.34 19.90
C LEU A 78 3.36 -14.04 20.73
N ALA A 79 4.43 -13.32 21.09
CA ALA A 79 5.50 -13.84 21.93
C ALA A 79 5.05 -14.01 23.39
N GLY A 80 4.23 -13.10 23.90
CA GLY A 80 3.62 -13.18 25.23
C GLY A 80 2.65 -14.36 25.35
N GLU A 81 1.82 -14.60 24.34
CA GLU A 81 0.95 -15.78 24.24
C GLU A 81 1.77 -17.08 24.21
N ALA A 82 2.87 -17.11 23.44
CA ALA A 82 3.76 -18.26 23.40
C ALA A 82 4.45 -18.52 24.75
N ALA A 83 4.88 -17.48 25.46
CA ALA A 83 5.49 -17.58 26.78
C ALA A 83 4.48 -18.01 27.85
N ALA A 84 3.26 -17.46 27.84
CA ALA A 84 2.18 -17.86 28.74
C ALA A 84 1.82 -19.34 28.54
N LYS A 85 1.72 -19.79 27.29
CA LYS A 85 1.49 -21.19 26.95
C LYS A 85 2.62 -22.11 27.42
N ALA A 86 3.88 -21.66 27.36
CA ALA A 86 5.01 -22.42 27.85
C ALA A 86 5.04 -22.53 29.40
N ILE A 87 4.64 -21.47 30.11
CA ILE A 87 4.53 -21.47 31.58
C ILE A 87 3.39 -22.39 32.03
N GLU A 88 2.26 -22.39 31.32
CA GLU A 88 1.14 -23.29 31.58
C GLU A 88 1.53 -24.76 31.35
N ALA A 89 2.31 -25.05 30.29
CA ALA A 89 2.84 -26.39 30.03
C ALA A 89 3.84 -26.89 31.10
N VAL A 90 4.64 -25.99 31.67
CA VAL A 90 5.57 -26.32 32.77
C VAL A 90 4.84 -26.49 34.11
N SER A 91 3.77 -25.71 34.35
CA SER A 91 2.97 -25.84 35.57
C SER A 91 1.98 -27.02 35.53
N ALA A 92 1.74 -27.60 34.34
CA ALA A 92 0.90 -28.76 34.13
C ALA A 92 1.64 -30.11 34.27
N GLU A 93 2.91 -30.12 34.70
CA GLU A 93 3.55 -31.33 35.25
C GLU A 93 3.52 -31.32 36.80
N PRO A 94 2.42 -31.80 37.42
CA PRO A 94 2.49 -32.40 38.73
C PRO A 94 2.79 -33.89 38.56
N SER A 95 3.89 -34.32 39.19
CA SER A 95 3.99 -35.62 39.87
C SER A 95 3.36 -36.83 39.15
N ASP A 96 4.16 -37.60 38.45
CA ASP A 96 3.99 -39.05 38.51
C ASP A 96 5.32 -39.72 38.86
N THR A 97 5.20 -40.58 39.86
CA THR A 97 6.20 -41.37 40.56
C THR A 97 6.91 -42.40 39.69
#